data_AF-A0A1A0H634-F1
#
_entry.id   AF-A0A1A0H634-F1
#
_cell.length_a   1.000
_cell.length_b   1.000
_cell.length_c   1.000
_cell.angle_alpha   90.00
_cell.angle_beta   90.00
_cell.angle_gamma   90.00
#
_symmetry.space_group_name_H-M   'P 1'
#
loop_
_entity.id
_entity.type
_entity.pdbx_description
1 polymer ?
#
loop_
_entity_poly.entity_id
_entity_poly.type
_entity_poly.pdbx_seq_one_letter_code
_entity_poly.pdbx_strand_id
1 'polypeptide(L)'
;MPEEDPESDSFEDEEPSRFRETLEKFGKFCFKCLETIGITLSSVAVLGLSGFLYHRFYNSHVLDKMDKAFQKGDPAYQLAIHNKTNKASNTELEHTDEDLARYWVERPQQKLLDDIVSGKIKGRYFLVVGEKGTGKTTLIMEAMKKTDGNNVAIFDAHADPEIFRIRLGKALNFAFNEDYIGSLFSIRGPRDTTALLDIERAFNKLEELAIKRRILGKSEKPLIVIINNSHLIKENEEGVKLLELLQQKAESLSGSELATIIFNSDDYWVYEKLKKLGTRLELVNVRDLNRKETVSVLKFIRSKNFPAAQNPDLGLGDDICNKVYDLIGGRPQHISQVSRHRDVIKACHEIIDREKTWFLNQCGLLGEDMDDDVMESGKFSLSAMLLMREFVKMDRERMNSLISEDSPDIKDMCKDHHLPELPLWRSRQIMTRADYIQQYDNLNIFTVDSDSRVRADSVPMMRAFHEIASQPNFDILLDETVERVAAIESLGRTRELVLKDLVEGSVYDVSSRNGKFVMTISKDKNCDEDDMDLLMEELSASDHKKKWWKKRMGRFEESYLPTNEEQQL
;
A
#
# COMPACT_ATOMS: atom_id res chain seq x y z
N MET A 1 -0.72 125.82 -60.44
CA MET A 1 -2.15 125.67 -60.78
C MET A 1 -2.41 124.19 -61.01
N PRO A 2 -3.55 123.70 -60.52
CA PRO A 2 -3.78 122.42 -59.81
C PRO A 2 -4.09 121.26 -60.78
N GLU A 3 -4.22 119.98 -60.40
CA GLU A 3 -5.21 119.31 -59.52
C GLU A 3 -4.65 117.92 -59.12
N GLU A 4 -4.66 117.49 -57.84
CA GLU A 4 -5.71 116.71 -57.12
C GLU A 4 -6.08 115.40 -57.86
N ASP A 5 -6.14 114.19 -57.31
CA ASP A 5 -5.95 113.49 -56.02
C ASP A 5 -6.26 111.98 -56.35
N PRO A 6 -6.38 110.99 -55.44
CA PRO A 6 -5.48 110.48 -54.40
C PRO A 6 -5.40 108.92 -54.47
N GLU A 7 -5.10 108.26 -53.34
CA GLU A 7 -5.25 106.83 -52.97
C GLU A 7 -3.93 106.06 -52.79
N SER A 8 -3.67 105.31 -51.72
CA SER A 8 -4.20 105.20 -50.36
C SER A 8 -3.28 104.20 -49.65
N ASP A 9 -2.98 104.48 -48.38
CA ASP A 9 -2.00 103.80 -47.54
C ASP A 9 -2.10 102.26 -47.44
N SER A 10 -0.91 101.66 -47.37
CA SER A 10 -0.63 100.29 -46.97
C SER A 10 -0.51 100.18 -45.45
N PHE A 11 -1.35 99.36 -44.81
CA PHE A 11 -1.07 98.74 -43.52
C PHE A 11 -1.69 97.33 -43.44
N GLU A 12 -0.81 96.37 -43.18
CA GLU A 12 -0.92 95.14 -42.36
C GLU A 12 -2.26 94.35 -42.35
N ASP A 13 -2.21 93.06 -42.71
CA ASP A 13 -2.26 91.98 -41.68
C ASP A 13 -2.28 90.53 -42.22
N GLU A 14 -1.68 89.66 -41.41
CA GLU A 14 -2.02 88.25 -41.10
C GLU A 14 -1.44 87.04 -41.88
N GLU A 15 -0.67 86.24 -41.12
CA GLU A 15 -0.27 84.85 -41.36
C GLU A 15 -1.47 83.86 -41.39
N PRO A 16 -1.56 82.96 -42.39
CA PRO A 16 -2.32 81.71 -42.22
C PRO A 16 -1.56 80.43 -42.64
N SER A 17 -0.26 80.50 -42.98
CA SER A 17 0.48 79.37 -43.56
C SER A 17 1.06 78.39 -42.53
N ARG A 18 1.57 78.87 -41.39
CA ARG A 18 2.17 78.02 -40.35
C ARG A 18 1.14 77.19 -39.58
N PHE A 19 -0.05 77.74 -39.34
CA PHE A 19 -1.12 77.06 -38.61
C PHE A 19 -1.74 75.89 -39.40
N ARG A 20 -1.84 76.04 -40.73
CA ARG A 20 -2.29 74.97 -41.63
C ARG A 20 -1.26 73.85 -41.74
N GLU A 21 0.03 74.19 -41.84
CA GLU A 21 1.10 73.19 -41.82
C GLU A 21 1.19 72.43 -40.49
N THR A 22 1.04 73.10 -39.35
CA THR A 22 1.02 72.43 -38.04
C THR A 22 -0.22 71.55 -37.90
N LEU A 23 -1.40 71.97 -38.38
CA LEU A 23 -2.59 71.13 -38.41
C LEU A 23 -2.43 69.90 -39.32
N GLU A 24 -1.83 70.03 -40.50
CA GLU A 24 -1.55 68.89 -41.38
C GLU A 24 -0.50 67.94 -40.80
N LYS A 25 0.54 68.48 -40.15
CA LYS A 25 1.54 67.68 -39.41
C LYS A 25 0.89 66.98 -38.21
N PHE A 26 -0.04 67.62 -37.52
CA PHE A 26 -0.80 67.05 -36.41
C PHE A 26 -1.80 65.98 -36.91
N GLY A 27 -2.47 66.21 -38.03
CA GLY A 27 -3.35 65.23 -38.68
C GLY A 27 -2.59 63.99 -39.15
N LYS A 28 -1.41 64.17 -39.76
CA LYS A 28 -0.49 63.07 -40.11
C LYS A 28 0.05 62.35 -38.87
N PHE A 29 0.30 63.07 -37.78
CA PHE A 29 0.70 62.47 -36.50
C PHE A 29 -0.43 61.65 -35.89
N CYS A 30 -1.65 62.18 -35.80
CA CYS A 30 -2.85 61.44 -35.36
C CYS A 30 -3.13 60.22 -36.23
N PHE A 31 -2.95 60.32 -37.54
CA PHE A 31 -3.11 59.19 -38.46
C PHE A 31 -2.06 58.09 -38.21
N LYS A 32 -0.78 58.46 -38.00
CA LYS A 32 0.28 57.51 -37.60
C LYS A 32 0.02 56.90 -36.23
N CYS A 33 -0.51 57.67 -35.28
CA CYS A 33 -0.95 57.15 -33.98
C CYS A 33 -2.09 56.15 -34.15
N LEU A 34 -3.10 56.45 -34.98
CA LEU A 34 -4.20 55.52 -35.29
C LEU A 34 -3.71 54.25 -35.99
N GLU A 35 -2.76 54.35 -36.90
CA GLU A 35 -2.13 53.21 -37.57
C GLU A 35 -1.38 52.33 -36.55
N THR A 36 -0.60 52.94 -35.66
CA THR A 36 0.12 52.24 -34.58
C THR A 36 -0.84 51.59 -33.58
N ILE A 37 -1.92 52.27 -33.23
CA ILE A 37 -3.00 51.73 -32.38
C ILE A 37 -3.69 50.57 -33.12
N GLY A 38 -3.96 50.70 -34.42
CA GLY A 38 -4.54 49.63 -35.23
C GLY A 38 -3.65 48.39 -35.28
N ILE A 39 -2.34 48.56 -35.46
CA ILE A 39 -1.36 47.46 -35.50
C ILE A 39 -1.25 46.78 -34.14
N THR A 40 -1.18 47.55 -33.05
CA THR A 40 -1.10 47.00 -31.68
C THR A 40 -2.39 46.32 -31.25
N LEU A 41 -3.56 46.87 -31.61
CA LEU A 41 -4.85 46.26 -31.31
C LEU A 41 -5.06 44.98 -32.14
N SER A 42 -4.63 44.99 -33.41
CA SER A 42 -4.66 43.81 -34.28
C SER A 42 -3.73 42.71 -33.76
N SER A 43 -2.51 43.04 -33.31
CA SER A 43 -1.60 42.05 -32.74
C SER A 43 -2.12 41.47 -31.42
N VAL A 44 -2.69 42.29 -30.54
CA VAL A 44 -3.37 41.83 -29.31
C VAL A 44 -4.58 40.97 -29.63
N ALA A 45 -5.39 41.34 -30.64
CA ALA A 45 -6.55 40.55 -31.06
C ALA A 45 -6.14 39.19 -31.62
N VAL A 46 -5.09 39.13 -32.45
CA VAL A 46 -4.55 37.85 -32.98
C VAL A 46 -4.02 36.98 -31.85
N LEU A 47 -3.29 37.56 -30.88
CA LEU A 47 -2.82 36.84 -29.70
C LEU A 47 -3.99 36.30 -28.85
N GLY A 48 -5.00 37.12 -28.59
CA GLY A 48 -6.20 36.73 -27.84
C GLY A 48 -6.98 35.61 -28.53
N LEU A 49 -7.20 35.72 -29.85
CA LEU A 49 -7.88 34.70 -30.64
C LEU A 49 -7.07 33.39 -30.67
N SER A 50 -5.75 33.49 -30.86
CA SER A 50 -4.86 32.32 -30.88
C SER A 50 -4.83 31.62 -29.52
N GLY A 51 -4.78 32.37 -28.42
CA GLY A 51 -4.87 31.83 -27.06
C GLY A 51 -6.20 31.13 -26.79
N PHE A 52 -7.32 31.74 -27.21
CA PHE A 52 -8.65 31.14 -27.08
C PHE A 52 -8.80 29.85 -27.89
N LEU A 53 -8.36 29.85 -29.16
CA LEU A 53 -8.38 28.68 -30.03
C LEU A 53 -7.49 27.56 -29.48
N TYR A 54 -6.28 27.90 -29.01
CA TYR A 54 -5.38 26.94 -28.37
C TYR A 54 -6.02 26.33 -27.12
N HIS A 55 -6.62 27.13 -26.24
CA HIS A 55 -7.25 26.64 -25.02
C HIS A 55 -8.44 25.69 -25.32
N ARG A 56 -9.27 26.05 -26.31
CA ARG A 56 -10.38 25.18 -26.75
C ARG A 56 -9.87 23.88 -27.37
N PHE A 57 -8.85 23.96 -28.23
CA PHE A 57 -8.21 22.78 -28.82
C PHE A 57 -7.59 21.89 -27.76
N TYR A 58 -6.83 22.47 -26.82
CA TYR A 58 -6.18 21.76 -25.72
C TYR A 58 -7.19 20.97 -24.88
N ASN A 59 -8.29 21.60 -24.46
CA ASN A 59 -9.33 20.90 -23.70
C ASN A 59 -9.95 19.74 -24.46
N SER A 60 -10.21 19.90 -25.76
CA SER A 60 -10.72 18.79 -26.59
C SER A 60 -9.67 17.69 -26.79
N HIS A 61 -8.39 18.06 -26.91
CA HIS A 61 -7.28 17.14 -27.11
C HIS A 61 -6.99 16.32 -25.84
N VAL A 62 -7.11 16.92 -24.65
CA VAL A 62 -7.00 16.21 -23.37
C VAL A 62 -8.06 15.12 -23.26
N LEU A 63 -9.32 15.44 -23.59
CA LEU A 63 -10.39 14.43 -23.58
C LEU A 63 -10.16 13.32 -24.62
N ASP A 64 -9.61 13.64 -25.78
CA ASP A 64 -9.27 12.63 -26.82
C ASP A 64 -8.09 11.73 -26.39
N LYS A 65 -7.07 12.30 -25.73
CA LYS A 65 -5.98 11.53 -25.11
C LYS A 65 -6.52 10.54 -24.07
N MET A 66 -7.41 11.00 -23.20
CA MET A 66 -8.09 10.14 -22.22
C MET A 66 -8.98 9.09 -22.90
N ASP A 67 -9.73 9.45 -23.95
CA ASP A 67 -10.58 8.52 -24.72
C ASP A 67 -9.76 7.33 -25.23
N LYS A 68 -8.56 7.59 -25.75
CA LYS A 68 -7.65 6.57 -26.25
C LYS A 68 -7.20 5.57 -25.19
N ALA A 69 -7.00 6.02 -23.94
CA ALA A 69 -6.57 5.16 -22.83
C ALA A 69 -7.59 4.04 -22.52
N PHE A 70 -8.87 4.27 -22.82
CA PHE A 70 -9.94 3.30 -22.61
C PHE A 70 -10.31 2.49 -23.87
N GLN A 71 -9.77 2.81 -25.04
CA GLN A 71 -10.06 2.06 -26.29
C GLN A 71 -9.14 0.85 -26.45
N LYS A 72 -7.85 1.05 -26.16
CA LYS A 72 -6.85 0.00 -26.04
C LYS A 72 -6.28 0.19 -24.64
N GLY A 73 -6.68 -0.64 -23.69
CA GLY A 73 -6.16 -0.57 -22.31
C GLY A 73 -4.62 -0.55 -22.28
N ASP A 74 -4.01 -0.23 -21.13
CA ASP A 74 -2.56 0.01 -21.03
C ASP A 74 -1.75 -1.10 -21.75
N PRO A 75 -0.98 -0.76 -22.82
CA PRO A 75 -0.19 -1.72 -23.59
C PRO A 75 0.76 -2.55 -22.73
N ALA A 76 1.30 -1.97 -21.64
CA ALA A 76 2.17 -2.70 -20.73
C ALA A 76 1.41 -3.79 -19.97
N TYR A 77 0.17 -3.50 -19.57
CA TYR A 77 -0.71 -4.48 -18.94
C TYR A 77 -1.21 -5.51 -19.94
N GLN A 78 -1.56 -5.12 -21.17
CA GLN A 78 -1.90 -6.07 -22.24
C GLN A 78 -0.73 -7.03 -22.54
N LEU A 79 0.51 -6.53 -22.55
CA LEU A 79 1.72 -7.35 -22.70
C LEU A 79 1.95 -8.26 -21.47
N ALA A 80 1.66 -7.80 -20.26
CA ALA A 80 1.75 -8.63 -19.06
C ALA A 80 0.69 -9.76 -19.07
N ILE A 81 -0.55 -9.45 -19.50
CA ILE A 81 -1.61 -10.44 -19.75
C ILE A 81 -1.10 -11.45 -20.78
N HIS A 82 -0.64 -10.96 -21.94
CA HIS A 82 -0.21 -11.79 -23.06
C HIS A 82 1.02 -12.61 -22.70
N ASN A 83 2.00 -12.11 -21.94
CA ASN A 83 3.16 -12.89 -21.52
C ASN A 83 2.79 -13.97 -20.48
N LYS A 84 1.88 -13.66 -19.56
CA LYS A 84 1.41 -14.61 -18.55
C LYS A 84 0.51 -15.69 -19.18
N THR A 85 -0.25 -15.34 -20.22
CA THR A 85 -1.08 -16.29 -20.98
C THR A 85 -0.35 -16.97 -22.14
N ASN A 86 0.69 -16.40 -22.75
CA ASN A 86 1.40 -17.01 -23.90
C ASN A 86 2.62 -17.81 -23.50
N LYS A 87 3.15 -17.65 -22.28
CA LYS A 87 3.81 -18.79 -21.61
C LYS A 87 2.85 -19.99 -21.41
N ALA A 88 1.56 -19.86 -21.70
CA ALA A 88 0.61 -20.96 -21.79
C ALA A 88 0.27 -21.40 -23.23
N SER A 89 0.72 -20.71 -24.28
CA SER A 89 0.34 -21.05 -25.68
C SER A 89 1.50 -21.16 -26.68
N ASN A 90 2.73 -20.75 -26.34
CA ASN A 90 3.88 -20.82 -27.25
C ASN A 90 4.74 -22.10 -27.07
N THR A 91 4.11 -23.24 -26.78
CA THR A 91 4.75 -24.54 -27.01
C THR A 91 3.92 -25.22 -28.07
N GLU A 92 4.53 -25.49 -29.22
CA GLU A 92 3.98 -26.17 -30.40
C GLU A 92 3.50 -27.60 -30.06
N LEU A 93 2.43 -27.71 -29.26
CA LEU A 93 1.81 -28.96 -28.83
C LEU A 93 0.29 -28.80 -28.92
N GLU A 94 -0.20 -28.51 -30.13
CA GLU A 94 -1.64 -28.39 -30.49
C GLU A 94 -2.46 -29.68 -30.25
N HIS A 95 -1.86 -30.75 -29.72
CA HIS A 95 -2.54 -32.01 -29.42
C HIS A 95 -2.82 -32.27 -27.92
N THR A 96 -2.50 -31.34 -27.01
CA THR A 96 -2.66 -31.56 -25.54
C THR A 96 -3.67 -30.63 -24.85
N ASP A 97 -4.26 -29.66 -25.57
CA ASP A 97 -5.10 -28.62 -24.95
C ASP A 97 -6.48 -29.13 -24.48
N GLU A 98 -7.04 -30.17 -25.10
CA GLU A 98 -8.33 -30.74 -24.69
C GLU A 98 -8.26 -31.44 -23.33
N ASP A 99 -7.16 -32.11 -23.01
CA ASP A 99 -6.96 -32.77 -21.71
C ASP A 99 -6.58 -31.79 -20.60
N LEU A 100 -5.92 -30.67 -20.95
CA LEU A 100 -5.55 -29.60 -20.02
C LEU A 100 -6.76 -28.74 -19.62
N ALA A 101 -7.71 -28.51 -20.53
CA ALA A 101 -8.96 -27.80 -20.24
C ALA A 101 -9.80 -28.49 -19.16
N ARG A 102 -9.69 -29.83 -19.00
CA ARG A 102 -10.41 -30.60 -17.97
C ARG A 102 -10.04 -30.23 -16.54
N TYR A 103 -8.87 -29.63 -16.32
CA TYR A 103 -8.39 -29.23 -15.00
C TYR A 103 -8.49 -27.71 -14.77
N TRP A 104 -9.08 -26.96 -15.71
CA TRP A 104 -9.36 -25.54 -15.51
C TRP A 104 -10.47 -25.36 -14.48
N VAL A 105 -10.17 -24.68 -13.39
CA VAL A 105 -11.13 -24.41 -12.32
C VAL A 105 -11.75 -23.04 -12.53
N GLU A 106 -13.01 -23.00 -12.97
CA GLU A 106 -13.81 -21.78 -12.94
C GLU A 106 -14.15 -21.42 -11.49
N ARG A 107 -13.65 -20.27 -11.03
CA ARG A 107 -14.03 -19.74 -9.73
C ARG A 107 -15.44 -19.15 -9.78
N PRO A 108 -16.26 -19.31 -8.72
CA PRO A 108 -17.60 -18.74 -8.70
C PRO A 108 -17.58 -17.20 -8.82
N GLN A 109 -16.55 -16.55 -8.27
CA GLN A 109 -16.36 -15.10 -8.35
C GLN A 109 -15.97 -14.63 -9.76
N GLN A 110 -15.47 -15.50 -10.64
CA GLN A 110 -15.00 -15.10 -11.96
C GLN A 110 -16.15 -14.52 -12.80
N LYS A 111 -17.33 -15.15 -12.78
CA LYS A 111 -18.50 -14.68 -13.53
C LYS A 111 -18.94 -13.29 -13.05
N LEU A 112 -18.93 -13.07 -11.73
CA LEU A 112 -19.26 -11.77 -11.15
C LEU A 112 -18.25 -10.70 -11.59
N LEU A 113 -16.94 -10.98 -11.50
CA LEU A 113 -15.90 -10.04 -11.94
C LEU A 113 -15.95 -9.77 -13.45
N ASP A 114 -16.24 -10.78 -14.26
CA ASP A 114 -16.43 -10.64 -15.70
C ASP A 114 -17.61 -9.69 -16.01
N ASP A 115 -18.72 -9.81 -15.28
CA ASP A 115 -19.89 -8.95 -15.44
C ASP A 115 -19.66 -7.51 -14.95
N ILE A 116 -18.86 -7.34 -13.89
CA ILE A 116 -18.43 -6.01 -13.39
C ILE A 116 -17.50 -5.35 -14.42
N VAL A 117 -16.42 -6.01 -14.82
CA VAL A 117 -15.40 -5.46 -15.73
C VAL A 117 -15.95 -5.24 -17.15
N SER A 118 -16.93 -6.04 -17.57
CA SER A 118 -17.62 -5.82 -18.85
C SER A 118 -18.67 -4.70 -18.81
N GLY A 119 -18.89 -4.06 -17.66
CA GLY A 119 -19.80 -2.94 -17.46
C GLY A 119 -21.28 -3.30 -17.51
N LYS A 120 -21.64 -4.57 -17.25
CA LYS A 120 -23.04 -5.01 -17.16
C LYS A 120 -23.68 -4.59 -15.83
N ILE A 121 -22.92 -4.69 -14.75
CA ILE A 121 -23.36 -4.27 -13.42
C ILE A 121 -23.07 -2.76 -13.28
N LYS A 122 -24.10 -1.98 -12.95
CA LYS A 122 -24.06 -0.52 -12.86
C LYS A 122 -24.53 -0.04 -11.49
N GLY A 123 -24.26 1.22 -11.14
CA GLY A 123 -24.82 1.84 -9.93
C GLY A 123 -24.06 1.55 -8.62
N ARG A 124 -22.95 0.80 -8.70
CA ARG A 124 -22.14 0.34 -7.56
C ARG A 124 -20.65 0.45 -7.85
N TYR A 125 -19.85 0.47 -6.80
CA TYR A 125 -18.40 0.32 -6.84
C TYR A 125 -17.99 -0.84 -5.94
N PHE A 126 -16.85 -1.45 -6.25
CA PHE A 126 -16.52 -2.75 -5.71
C PHE A 126 -15.21 -2.71 -4.93
N LEU A 127 -15.16 -3.45 -3.84
CA LEU A 127 -13.91 -3.78 -3.16
C LEU A 127 -13.70 -5.28 -3.25
N VAL A 128 -12.64 -5.68 -3.94
CA VAL A 128 -12.17 -7.07 -3.98
C VAL A 128 -11.22 -7.26 -2.80
N VAL A 129 -11.62 -8.10 -1.86
CA VAL A 129 -10.84 -8.44 -0.66
C VAL A 129 -10.55 -9.93 -0.65
N GLY A 130 -9.41 -10.29 -0.08
CA GLY A 130 -8.98 -11.66 0.16
C GLY A 130 -7.53 -11.62 0.61
N GLU A 131 -7.01 -12.72 1.11
CA GLU A 131 -5.62 -12.74 1.59
C GLU A 131 -4.62 -12.56 0.44
N LYS A 132 -3.38 -12.22 0.79
CA LYS A 132 -2.28 -12.19 -0.15
C LYS A 132 -2.10 -13.56 -0.80
N GLY A 133 -1.98 -13.58 -2.13
CA GLY A 133 -1.75 -14.83 -2.87
C GLY A 133 -2.99 -15.66 -3.19
N THR A 134 -4.20 -15.20 -2.86
CA THR A 134 -5.50 -15.82 -3.24
C THR A 134 -5.82 -15.70 -4.73
N GLY A 135 -5.09 -14.87 -5.49
CA GLY A 135 -5.23 -14.75 -6.94
C GLY A 135 -6.18 -13.66 -7.43
N LYS A 136 -6.56 -12.69 -6.59
CA LYS A 136 -7.43 -11.55 -6.93
C LYS A 136 -7.04 -10.82 -8.22
N THR A 137 -5.78 -10.39 -8.32
CA THR A 137 -5.25 -9.71 -9.51
C THR A 137 -5.38 -10.58 -10.75
N THR A 138 -5.13 -11.89 -10.65
CA THR A 138 -5.30 -12.83 -11.77
C THR A 138 -6.74 -12.90 -12.28
N LEU A 139 -7.73 -12.92 -11.37
CA LEU A 139 -9.15 -12.93 -11.75
C LEU A 139 -9.54 -11.65 -12.49
N ILE A 140 -9.05 -10.50 -12.02
CA ILE A 140 -9.24 -9.20 -12.66
C ILE A 140 -8.60 -9.17 -14.06
N MET A 141 -7.35 -9.64 -14.19
CA MET A 141 -6.67 -9.70 -15.47
C MET A 141 -7.38 -10.62 -16.47
N GLU A 142 -7.94 -11.73 -16.02
CA GLU A 142 -8.73 -12.64 -16.86
C GLU A 142 -10.02 -11.96 -17.36
N ALA A 143 -10.72 -11.25 -16.47
CA ALA A 143 -11.91 -10.48 -16.83
C ALA A 143 -11.58 -9.39 -17.87
N MET A 144 -10.45 -8.68 -17.69
CA MET A 144 -9.96 -7.70 -18.66
C MET A 144 -9.59 -8.33 -20.01
N LYS A 145 -9.02 -9.54 -20.00
CA LYS A 145 -8.70 -10.28 -21.23
C LYS A 145 -9.96 -10.60 -22.04
N LYS A 146 -11.06 -10.98 -21.36
CA LYS A 146 -12.35 -11.25 -22.02
C LYS A 146 -12.98 -9.99 -22.65
N THR A 147 -12.66 -8.80 -22.14
CA THR A 147 -13.14 -7.52 -22.68
C THR A 147 -12.15 -6.82 -23.61
N ASP A 148 -11.00 -7.44 -23.90
CA ASP A 148 -9.87 -6.85 -24.64
C ASP A 148 -9.37 -5.50 -24.07
N GLY A 149 -9.59 -5.29 -22.77
CA GLY A 149 -9.29 -4.03 -22.09
C GLY A 149 -10.16 -2.84 -22.55
N ASN A 150 -11.25 -3.06 -23.29
CA ASN A 150 -12.13 -2.00 -23.74
C ASN A 150 -12.92 -1.40 -22.56
N ASN A 151 -12.98 -0.07 -22.48
CA ASN A 151 -13.56 0.71 -21.39
C ASN A 151 -12.92 0.46 -20.01
N VAL A 152 -11.71 -0.09 -19.93
CA VAL A 152 -11.02 -0.36 -18.66
C VAL A 152 -9.71 0.41 -18.58
N ALA A 153 -9.50 1.11 -17.46
CA ALA A 153 -8.20 1.65 -17.06
C ALA A 153 -7.77 0.99 -15.74
N ILE A 154 -6.50 0.58 -15.65
CA ILE A 154 -5.94 -0.10 -14.47
C ILE A 154 -4.63 0.57 -14.05
N PHE A 155 -4.40 0.69 -12.75
CA PHE A 155 -3.12 1.11 -12.19
C PHE A 155 -2.93 0.59 -10.76
N ASP A 156 -1.67 0.57 -10.29
CA ASP A 156 -1.33 0.17 -8.93
C ASP A 156 -1.27 1.38 -7.99
N ALA A 157 -1.95 1.27 -6.85
CA ALA A 157 -1.83 2.24 -5.77
C ALA A 157 -0.42 2.27 -5.18
N HIS A 158 -0.12 3.37 -4.49
CA HIS A 158 1.18 3.61 -3.87
C HIS A 158 0.99 4.35 -2.54
N ALA A 159 1.95 4.20 -1.63
CA ALA A 159 1.95 4.87 -0.33
C ALA A 159 2.07 6.40 -0.45
N ASP A 160 2.85 6.85 -1.42
CA ASP A 160 3.08 8.27 -1.74
C ASP A 160 2.01 8.80 -2.71
N PRO A 161 1.22 9.82 -2.33
CA PRO A 161 0.22 10.47 -3.18
C PRO A 161 0.78 11.02 -4.50
N GLU A 162 2.03 11.48 -4.56
CA GLU A 162 2.62 12.00 -5.81
C GLU A 162 2.85 10.88 -6.83
N ILE A 163 3.35 9.73 -6.35
CA ILE A 163 3.52 8.55 -7.21
C ILE A 163 2.14 8.02 -7.62
N PHE A 164 1.14 8.08 -6.74
CA PHE A 164 -0.24 7.74 -7.08
C PHE A 164 -0.76 8.65 -8.21
N ARG A 165 -0.57 9.98 -8.09
CA ARG A 165 -0.93 10.97 -9.13
C ARG A 165 -0.31 10.60 -10.47
N ILE A 166 0.99 10.34 -10.52
CA ILE A 166 1.71 10.00 -11.75
C ILE A 166 1.15 8.71 -12.39
N ARG A 167 0.89 7.67 -11.59
CA ARG A 167 0.33 6.40 -12.07
C ARG A 167 -1.09 6.55 -12.60
N LEU A 168 -1.93 7.31 -11.91
CA LEU A 168 -3.27 7.66 -12.36
C LEU A 168 -3.22 8.43 -13.69
N GLY A 169 -2.33 9.43 -13.78
CA GLY A 169 -2.12 10.20 -15.01
C GLY A 169 -1.70 9.32 -16.17
N LYS A 170 -0.75 8.40 -15.96
CA LYS A 170 -0.33 7.44 -16.99
C LYS A 170 -1.48 6.54 -17.44
N ALA A 171 -2.25 5.99 -16.50
CA ALA A 171 -3.36 5.09 -16.81
C ALA A 171 -4.53 5.78 -17.53
N LEU A 172 -4.77 7.06 -17.23
CA LEU A 172 -5.78 7.87 -17.90
C LEU A 172 -5.23 8.64 -19.11
N ASN A 173 -3.93 8.53 -19.42
CA ASN A 173 -3.24 9.36 -20.41
C ASN A 173 -3.49 10.88 -20.20
N PHE A 174 -3.31 11.33 -18.96
CA PHE A 174 -3.52 12.69 -18.48
C PHE A 174 -2.24 13.30 -17.94
N ALA A 175 -1.83 14.44 -18.52
CA ALA A 175 -0.55 15.08 -18.25
C ALA A 175 -0.61 16.23 -17.22
N PHE A 176 -1.69 16.37 -16.42
CA PHE A 176 -1.81 17.38 -15.35
C PHE A 176 -1.35 18.83 -15.71
N ASN A 177 -1.61 19.27 -16.95
CA ASN A 177 -1.14 20.56 -17.50
C ASN A 177 0.38 20.71 -17.69
N GLU A 178 1.17 19.64 -17.53
CA GLU A 178 2.61 19.60 -17.88
C GLU A 178 2.82 19.87 -19.39
N ASP A 179 1.88 19.42 -20.23
CA ASP A 179 1.87 19.66 -21.68
C ASP A 179 1.30 21.04 -22.10
N TYR A 180 0.88 21.88 -21.15
CA TYR A 180 0.22 23.16 -21.46
C TYR A 180 1.25 24.26 -21.77
N ILE A 181 1.28 24.70 -23.04
CA ILE A 181 2.21 25.72 -23.56
C ILE A 181 2.02 27.09 -22.88
N GLY A 182 0.86 27.36 -22.27
CA GLY A 182 0.67 28.60 -21.51
C GLY A 182 1.63 28.77 -20.33
N SER A 183 2.23 27.67 -19.85
CA SER A 183 3.33 27.71 -18.87
C SER A 183 4.56 28.49 -19.38
N LEU A 184 4.85 28.44 -20.68
CA LEU A 184 5.96 29.18 -21.32
C LEU A 184 5.74 30.71 -21.32
N PHE A 185 4.50 31.17 -21.23
CA PHE A 185 4.15 32.58 -21.20
C PHE A 185 4.03 33.16 -19.77
N SER A 186 4.46 32.42 -18.74
CA SER A 186 4.21 32.78 -17.33
C SER A 186 2.73 33.06 -17.03
N ILE A 187 1.81 32.60 -17.89
CA ILE A 187 0.40 32.47 -17.56
C ILE A 187 0.38 31.30 -16.60
N ARG A 188 0.53 31.64 -15.31
CA ARG A 188 0.56 30.68 -14.23
C ARG A 188 -0.67 29.78 -14.38
N GLY A 189 -0.42 28.49 -14.66
CA GLY A 189 -1.43 27.47 -14.40
C GLY A 189 -1.91 27.60 -12.95
N PRO A 190 -3.11 27.13 -12.63
CA PRO A 190 -3.69 27.32 -11.29
C PRO A 190 -2.89 26.58 -10.20
N ARG A 191 -1.87 27.27 -9.65
CA ARG A 191 -1.00 27.00 -8.49
C ARG A 191 -0.31 25.63 -8.43
N ASP A 192 0.80 25.55 -7.68
CA ASP A 192 1.35 24.29 -7.17
C ASP A 192 0.23 23.55 -6.44
N THR A 193 -0.37 22.58 -7.11
CA THR A 193 -1.44 21.78 -6.54
C THR A 193 -0.86 20.59 -5.82
N THR A 194 -1.42 20.29 -4.66
CA THR A 194 -1.14 19.05 -3.97
C THR A 194 -1.59 17.88 -4.85
N ALA A 195 -0.92 16.73 -4.73
CA ALA A 195 -1.28 15.52 -5.46
C ALA A 195 -2.78 15.19 -5.41
N LEU A 196 -3.43 15.41 -4.26
CA LEU A 196 -4.86 15.17 -4.05
C LEU A 196 -5.74 16.02 -4.97
N LEU A 197 -5.42 17.31 -5.15
CA LEU A 197 -6.18 18.21 -6.02
C LEU A 197 -6.03 17.81 -7.49
N ASP A 198 -4.85 17.34 -7.88
CA ASP A 198 -4.62 16.87 -9.24
C ASP A 198 -5.32 15.54 -9.53
N ILE A 199 -5.34 14.63 -8.57
CA ILE A 199 -6.16 13.41 -8.62
C ILE A 199 -7.64 13.78 -8.78
N GLU A 200 -8.14 14.74 -8.01
CA GLU A 200 -9.52 15.23 -8.14
C GLU A 200 -9.80 15.81 -9.54
N ARG A 201 -8.89 16.63 -10.09
CA ARG A 201 -9.01 17.18 -11.44
C ARG A 201 -9.05 16.08 -12.50
N ALA A 202 -8.23 15.03 -12.36
CA ALA A 202 -8.23 13.90 -13.27
C ALA A 202 -9.58 13.18 -13.25
N PHE A 203 -10.17 12.94 -12.07
CA PHE A 203 -11.51 12.34 -11.97
C PHE A 203 -12.62 13.25 -12.53
N ASN A 204 -12.54 14.57 -12.34
CA ASN A 204 -13.51 15.50 -12.94
C ASN A 204 -13.42 15.49 -14.48
N LYS A 205 -12.22 15.33 -15.05
CA LYS A 205 -12.03 15.16 -16.50
C LYS A 205 -12.50 13.79 -17.01
N LEU A 206 -12.34 12.75 -16.20
CA LEU A 206 -12.91 11.43 -16.47
C LEU A 206 -14.44 11.49 -16.52
N GLU A 207 -15.08 12.23 -15.61
CA GLU A 207 -16.52 12.46 -15.60
C GLU A 207 -16.99 13.18 -16.87
N GLU A 208 -16.30 14.25 -17.28
CA GLU A 208 -16.58 14.97 -18.53
C GLU A 208 -16.46 14.05 -19.76
N LEU A 209 -15.44 13.18 -19.79
CA LEU A 209 -15.28 12.17 -20.84
C LEU A 209 -16.43 11.16 -20.85
N ALA A 210 -16.82 10.64 -19.69
CA ALA A 210 -17.90 9.66 -19.57
C ALA A 210 -19.24 10.23 -20.06
N ILE A 211 -19.57 11.47 -19.67
CA ILE A 211 -20.74 12.19 -20.16
C ILE A 211 -20.68 12.36 -21.68
N LYS A 212 -19.54 12.82 -22.21
CA LYS A 212 -19.34 13.00 -23.66
C LYS A 212 -19.51 11.69 -24.43
N ARG A 213 -19.01 10.57 -23.92
CA ARG A 213 -19.19 9.23 -24.51
C ARG A 213 -20.66 8.80 -24.56
N ARG A 214 -21.40 9.07 -23.47
CA ARG A 214 -22.83 8.75 -23.37
C ARG A 214 -23.66 9.58 -24.34
N ILE A 215 -23.41 10.89 -24.42
CA ILE A 215 -24.10 11.80 -25.34
C ILE A 215 -23.82 11.45 -26.81
N LEU A 216 -22.59 11.09 -27.13
CA LEU A 216 -22.20 10.71 -28.49
C LEU A 216 -22.64 9.29 -28.89
N GLY A 217 -23.29 8.53 -28.00
CA GLY A 217 -23.71 7.16 -28.26
C GLY A 217 -22.54 6.18 -28.51
N LYS A 218 -21.31 6.54 -28.11
CA LYS A 218 -20.11 5.70 -28.32
C LYS A 218 -20.13 4.43 -27.46
N SER A 219 -20.66 4.52 -26.25
CA SER A 219 -20.78 3.41 -25.30
C SER A 219 -21.89 3.69 -24.30
N GLU A 220 -22.81 2.75 -24.12
CA GLU A 220 -23.81 2.77 -23.03
C GLU A 220 -23.28 2.20 -21.71
N LYS A 221 -22.09 1.60 -21.76
CA LYS A 221 -21.44 0.97 -20.62
C LYS A 221 -20.61 1.99 -19.83
N PRO A 222 -20.59 1.91 -18.48
CA PRO A 222 -19.78 2.78 -17.65
C PRO A 222 -18.28 2.53 -17.93
N LEU A 223 -17.46 3.54 -17.64
CA LEU A 223 -16.01 3.40 -17.63
C LEU A 223 -15.58 2.61 -16.40
N ILE A 224 -14.66 1.66 -16.55
CA ILE A 224 -14.14 0.87 -15.43
C ILE A 224 -12.77 1.39 -15.05
N VAL A 225 -12.59 1.76 -13.78
CA VAL A 225 -11.28 2.15 -13.23
C VAL A 225 -10.91 1.17 -12.14
N ILE A 226 -9.77 0.49 -12.30
CA ILE A 226 -9.30 -0.53 -11.38
C ILE A 226 -8.07 0.01 -10.64
N ILE A 227 -8.19 0.11 -9.32
CA ILE A 227 -7.13 0.52 -8.41
C ILE A 227 -6.60 -0.73 -7.72
N ASN A 228 -5.47 -1.23 -8.22
CA ASN A 228 -4.84 -2.43 -7.71
C ASN A 228 -3.99 -2.13 -6.46
N ASN A 229 -3.84 -3.11 -5.56
CA ASN A 229 -3.03 -3.00 -4.34
C ASN A 229 -3.38 -1.78 -3.47
N SER A 230 -4.66 -1.50 -3.27
CA SER A 230 -5.17 -0.36 -2.48
C SER A 230 -4.66 -0.37 -1.03
N HIS A 231 -4.30 -1.54 -0.50
CA HIS A 231 -3.66 -1.72 0.80
C HIS A 231 -2.29 -1.03 0.92
N LEU A 232 -1.61 -0.73 -0.19
CA LEU A 232 -0.31 -0.01 -0.17
C LEU A 232 -0.45 1.46 0.22
N ILE A 233 -1.65 2.03 0.17
CA ILE A 233 -1.92 3.37 0.71
C ILE A 233 -1.65 3.28 2.21
N LYS A 234 -0.76 4.10 2.75
CA LYS A 234 -0.48 4.04 4.19
C LYS A 234 -1.63 4.64 4.98
N GLU A 235 -1.87 4.14 6.18
CA GLU A 235 -2.79 4.78 7.11
C GLU A 235 -2.13 5.97 7.83
N ASN A 236 -1.49 6.85 7.06
CA ASN A 236 -1.09 8.17 7.52
C ASN A 236 -2.18 9.19 7.16
N GLU A 237 -2.05 10.41 7.68
CA GLU A 237 -3.03 11.47 7.44
C GLU A 237 -3.30 11.71 5.94
N GLU A 238 -2.25 11.67 5.11
CA GLU A 238 -2.37 11.85 3.67
C GLU A 238 -3.05 10.66 2.95
N GLY A 239 -2.69 9.43 3.31
CA GLY A 239 -3.27 8.23 2.71
C GLY A 239 -4.73 8.01 3.10
N VAL A 240 -5.11 8.38 4.32
CA VAL A 240 -6.52 8.41 4.74
C VAL A 240 -7.29 9.44 3.90
N LYS A 241 -6.78 10.66 3.73
CA LYS A 241 -7.39 11.68 2.87
C LYS A 241 -7.49 11.23 1.41
N LEU A 242 -6.47 10.53 0.90
CA LEU A 242 -6.48 9.96 -0.45
C LEU A 242 -7.59 8.90 -0.60
N LEU A 243 -7.68 7.96 0.33
CA LEU A 243 -8.69 6.91 0.29
C LEU A 243 -10.10 7.48 0.40
N GLU A 244 -10.31 8.49 1.25
CA GLU A 244 -11.58 9.22 1.37
C GLU A 244 -11.95 9.94 0.06
N LEU A 245 -10.99 10.63 -0.59
CA LEU A 245 -11.20 11.27 -1.89
C LEU A 245 -11.62 10.24 -2.96
N LEU A 246 -10.91 9.12 -3.05
CA LEU A 246 -11.22 8.05 -4.00
C LEU A 246 -12.61 7.46 -3.74
N GLN A 247 -12.98 7.29 -2.48
CA GLN A 247 -14.30 6.80 -2.11
C GLN A 247 -15.41 7.78 -2.51
N GLN A 248 -15.25 9.08 -2.23
CA GLN A 248 -16.22 10.10 -2.61
C GLN A 248 -16.44 10.13 -4.13
N LYS A 249 -15.36 10.03 -4.91
CA LYS A 249 -15.45 9.92 -6.37
C LYS A 249 -16.10 8.61 -6.81
N ALA A 250 -15.80 7.48 -6.15
CA ALA A 250 -16.44 6.20 -6.44
C ALA A 250 -17.96 6.24 -6.20
N GLU A 251 -18.41 6.82 -5.09
CA GLU A 251 -19.83 6.99 -4.77
C GLU A 251 -20.54 7.87 -5.81
N SER A 252 -19.96 9.02 -6.17
CA SER A 252 -20.54 9.95 -7.16
C SER A 252 -20.61 9.35 -8.58
N LEU A 253 -19.50 8.78 -9.05
CA LEU A 253 -19.38 8.25 -10.42
C LEU A 253 -20.20 6.97 -10.61
N SER A 254 -20.26 6.11 -9.59
CA SER A 254 -21.10 4.91 -9.64
C SER A 254 -22.58 5.26 -9.53
N GLY A 255 -22.95 6.25 -8.71
CA GLY A 255 -24.32 6.73 -8.56
C GLY A 255 -24.92 7.34 -9.83
N SER A 256 -24.07 7.94 -10.68
CA SER A 256 -24.46 8.48 -11.99
C SER A 256 -24.34 7.47 -13.15
N GLU A 257 -23.90 6.24 -12.85
CA GLU A 257 -23.60 5.18 -13.82
C GLU A 257 -22.60 5.60 -14.91
N LEU A 258 -21.73 6.56 -14.62
CA LEU A 258 -20.72 7.06 -15.56
C LEU A 258 -19.44 6.23 -15.49
N ALA A 259 -19.02 5.88 -14.27
CA ALA A 259 -17.86 5.02 -14.07
C ALA A 259 -18.03 4.13 -12.83
N THR A 260 -17.43 2.95 -12.88
CA THR A 260 -17.35 1.99 -11.78
C THR A 260 -15.90 1.86 -11.35
N ILE A 261 -15.63 2.15 -10.08
CA ILE A 261 -14.30 1.99 -9.49
C ILE A 261 -14.22 0.62 -8.80
N ILE A 262 -13.14 -0.12 -9.04
CA ILE A 262 -12.84 -1.39 -8.40
C ILE A 262 -11.56 -1.22 -7.58
N PHE A 263 -11.68 -1.32 -6.26
CA PHE A 263 -10.54 -1.37 -5.35
C PHE A 263 -10.14 -2.83 -5.15
N ASN A 264 -8.87 -3.18 -5.36
CA ASN A 264 -8.33 -4.49 -4.96
C ASN A 264 -7.43 -4.30 -3.73
N SER A 265 -7.75 -4.97 -2.63
CA SER A 265 -7.02 -4.89 -1.36
C SER A 265 -6.74 -6.28 -0.80
N ASP A 266 -5.62 -6.39 -0.08
CA ASP A 266 -5.26 -7.60 0.66
C ASP A 266 -5.69 -7.41 2.12
N ASP A 267 -5.49 -6.19 2.65
CA ASP A 267 -5.72 -5.88 4.05
C ASP A 267 -7.17 -5.42 4.35
N TYR A 268 -7.61 -5.72 5.58
CA TYR A 268 -8.94 -5.40 6.10
C TYR A 268 -9.15 -3.90 6.36
N TRP A 269 -8.10 -3.15 6.69
CA TRP A 269 -8.25 -1.74 7.09
C TRP A 269 -8.86 -0.86 5.98
N VAL A 270 -8.56 -1.19 4.71
CA VAL A 270 -9.17 -0.50 3.55
C VAL A 270 -10.69 -0.70 3.57
N TYR A 271 -11.16 -1.93 3.83
CA TYR A 271 -12.58 -2.22 3.99
C TYR A 271 -13.18 -1.46 5.18
N GLU A 272 -12.51 -1.44 6.33
CA GLU A 272 -13.00 -0.73 7.52
C GLU A 272 -13.20 0.77 7.25
N LYS A 273 -12.27 1.42 6.55
CA LYS A 273 -12.40 2.84 6.17
C LYS A 273 -13.52 3.04 5.16
N LEU A 274 -13.56 2.24 4.09
CA LEU A 274 -14.59 2.34 3.05
C LEU A 274 -15.99 2.03 3.59
N LYS A 275 -16.13 1.18 4.61
CA LYS A 275 -17.43 0.90 5.22
C LYS A 275 -18.10 2.12 5.85
N LYS A 276 -17.32 3.12 6.31
CA LYS A 276 -17.85 4.30 7.02
C LYS A 276 -18.68 5.22 6.11
N LEU A 277 -18.24 5.44 4.88
CA LEU A 277 -18.91 6.31 3.90
C LEU A 277 -19.60 5.51 2.78
N GLY A 278 -19.57 4.18 2.87
CA GLY A 278 -20.01 3.28 1.81
C GLY A 278 -21.51 3.04 1.79
N THR A 279 -22.22 3.64 0.83
CA THR A 279 -23.64 3.34 0.57
C THR A 279 -23.82 2.41 -0.63
N ARG A 280 -22.93 2.50 -1.62
CA ARG A 280 -22.95 1.72 -2.87
C ARG A 280 -21.79 0.72 -2.98
N LEU A 281 -21.04 0.56 -1.90
CA LEU A 281 -19.92 -0.37 -1.81
C LEU A 281 -20.44 -1.81 -1.83
N GLU A 282 -19.97 -2.60 -2.78
CA GLU A 282 -20.19 -4.04 -2.81
C GLU A 282 -18.87 -4.80 -2.63
N LEU A 283 -18.89 -5.80 -1.77
CA LEU A 283 -17.72 -6.57 -1.40
C LEU A 283 -17.64 -7.86 -2.21
N VAL A 284 -16.50 -8.09 -2.86
CA VAL A 284 -16.19 -9.35 -3.53
C VAL A 284 -15.10 -10.07 -2.74
N ASN A 285 -15.49 -11.07 -1.95
CA ASN A 285 -14.54 -11.86 -1.17
C ASN A 285 -13.97 -13.02 -2.02
N VAL A 286 -12.66 -13.02 -2.21
CA VAL A 286 -11.91 -14.05 -2.92
C VAL A 286 -11.22 -14.94 -1.89
N ARG A 287 -11.70 -16.17 -1.79
CA ARG A 287 -11.21 -17.17 -0.84
C ARG A 287 -10.17 -18.10 -1.48
N ASP A 288 -9.48 -18.83 -0.62
CA ASP A 288 -8.65 -19.97 -1.01
C ASP A 288 -9.48 -21.07 -1.70
N LEU A 289 -8.81 -21.91 -2.50
CA LEU A 289 -9.45 -22.99 -3.24
C LEU A 289 -9.91 -24.10 -2.29
N ASN A 290 -11.03 -24.74 -2.61
CA ASN A 290 -11.45 -25.94 -1.87
C ASN A 290 -10.53 -27.14 -2.20
N ARG A 291 -10.68 -28.25 -1.49
CA ARG A 291 -9.83 -29.44 -1.68
C ARG A 291 -9.91 -29.97 -3.12
N LYS A 292 -11.11 -30.05 -3.69
CA LYS A 292 -11.34 -30.57 -5.06
C LYS A 292 -10.71 -29.69 -6.13
N GLU A 293 -10.87 -28.38 -5.98
CA GLU A 293 -10.27 -27.36 -6.85
C GLU A 293 -8.74 -27.40 -6.74
N THR A 294 -8.22 -27.53 -5.53
CA THR A 294 -6.77 -27.60 -5.28
C THR A 294 -6.14 -28.83 -5.95
N VAL A 295 -6.75 -30.01 -5.80
CA VAL A 295 -6.29 -31.24 -6.46
C VAL A 295 -6.27 -31.07 -7.98
N SER A 296 -7.33 -30.47 -8.54
CA SER A 296 -7.45 -30.22 -9.98
C SER A 296 -6.36 -29.25 -10.47
N VAL A 297 -6.17 -28.13 -9.77
CA VAL A 297 -5.15 -27.12 -10.11
C VAL A 297 -3.74 -27.66 -9.94
N LEU A 298 -3.47 -28.45 -8.90
CA LEU A 298 -2.18 -29.10 -8.70
C LEU A 298 -1.83 -30.01 -9.88
N LYS A 299 -2.77 -30.87 -10.30
CA LYS A 299 -2.60 -31.73 -11.48
C LYS A 299 -2.38 -30.92 -12.76
N PHE A 300 -3.15 -29.84 -12.96
CA PHE A 300 -3.02 -28.94 -14.11
C PHE A 300 -1.64 -28.28 -14.20
N ILE A 301 -1.18 -27.65 -13.11
CA ILE A 301 0.09 -26.94 -13.12
C ILE A 301 1.24 -27.96 -13.23
N ARG A 302 1.07 -29.15 -12.64
CA ARG A 302 2.06 -30.21 -12.73
C ARG A 302 2.21 -30.73 -14.16
N SER A 303 1.12 -31.08 -14.83
CA SER A 303 1.16 -31.57 -16.21
C SER A 303 1.75 -30.53 -17.17
N LYS A 304 1.52 -29.24 -16.90
CA LYS A 304 2.13 -28.14 -17.66
C LYS A 304 3.64 -28.02 -17.45
N ASN A 305 4.12 -28.08 -16.20
CA ASN A 305 5.55 -27.90 -15.90
C ASN A 305 6.37 -29.18 -16.12
N PHE A 306 5.75 -30.35 -15.92
CA PHE A 306 6.34 -31.67 -16.07
C PHE A 306 5.40 -32.55 -16.91
N PRO A 307 5.49 -32.48 -18.24
CA PRO A 307 4.65 -33.29 -19.12
C PRO A 307 4.82 -34.78 -18.85
N ALA A 308 3.70 -35.49 -18.69
CA ALA A 308 3.67 -36.93 -18.37
C ALA A 308 4.42 -37.78 -19.41
N ALA A 309 4.49 -37.32 -20.66
CA ALA A 309 5.26 -37.96 -21.73
C ALA A 309 6.78 -37.96 -21.49
N GLN A 310 7.31 -36.98 -20.74
CA GLN A 310 8.74 -36.85 -20.44
C GLN A 310 9.11 -37.37 -19.05
N ASN A 311 8.17 -37.33 -18.09
CA ASN A 311 8.41 -37.76 -16.71
C ASN A 311 7.17 -38.46 -16.12
N PRO A 312 6.92 -39.74 -16.43
CA PRO A 312 5.78 -40.48 -15.89
C PRO A 312 5.85 -40.63 -14.36
N ASP A 313 7.04 -40.70 -13.80
CA ASP A 313 7.29 -40.92 -12.37
C ASP A 313 6.98 -39.69 -11.50
N LEU A 314 6.84 -38.50 -12.11
CA LEU A 314 6.58 -37.22 -11.44
C LEU A 314 5.10 -36.78 -11.49
N GLY A 315 4.23 -37.65 -12.03
CA GLY A 315 2.78 -37.49 -11.99
C GLY A 315 2.25 -37.59 -10.56
N LEU A 316 1.38 -36.65 -10.17
CA LEU A 316 0.80 -36.61 -8.83
C LEU A 316 -0.46 -37.48 -8.76
N GLY A 317 -0.41 -38.55 -7.97
CA GLY A 317 -1.60 -39.30 -7.54
C GLY A 317 -2.49 -38.45 -6.63
N ASP A 318 -3.78 -38.78 -6.57
CA ASP A 318 -4.76 -38.06 -5.74
C ASP A 318 -4.39 -38.07 -4.25
N ASP A 319 -3.80 -39.15 -3.76
CA ASP A 319 -3.36 -39.26 -2.37
C ASP A 319 -2.28 -38.24 -2.02
N ILE A 320 -1.33 -38.00 -2.92
CA ILE A 320 -0.27 -37.01 -2.70
C ILE A 320 -0.86 -35.60 -2.79
N CYS A 321 -1.76 -35.33 -3.74
CA CYS A 321 -2.45 -34.05 -3.82
C CYS A 321 -3.27 -33.73 -2.56
N ASN A 322 -3.95 -34.73 -1.99
CA ASN A 322 -4.69 -34.57 -0.74
C ASN A 322 -3.76 -34.28 0.43
N LYS A 323 -2.62 -34.99 0.54
CA LYS A 323 -1.59 -34.69 1.55
C LYS A 323 -1.05 -33.27 1.41
N VAL A 324 -0.79 -32.83 0.18
CA VAL A 324 -0.33 -31.45 -0.10
C VAL A 324 -1.36 -30.44 0.36
N TYR A 325 -2.65 -30.66 0.07
CA TYR A 325 -3.72 -29.79 0.57
C TYR A 325 -3.75 -29.74 2.10
N ASP A 326 -3.57 -30.88 2.78
CA ASP A 326 -3.52 -30.89 4.25
C ASP A 326 -2.34 -30.07 4.78
N LEU A 327 -1.20 -30.07 4.09
CA LEU A 327 0.02 -29.34 4.47
C LEU A 327 -0.07 -27.82 4.21
N ILE A 328 -0.51 -27.40 3.04
CA ILE A 328 -0.42 -25.99 2.59
C ILE A 328 -1.77 -25.30 2.37
N GLY A 329 -2.87 -26.04 2.46
CA GLY A 329 -4.21 -25.53 2.17
C GLY A 329 -4.43 -25.22 0.68
N GLY A 330 -5.46 -24.41 0.41
CA GLY A 330 -5.94 -24.08 -0.93
C GLY A 330 -5.35 -22.82 -1.56
N ARG A 331 -4.31 -22.24 -0.97
CA ARG A 331 -3.79 -20.94 -1.43
C ARG A 331 -3.06 -21.07 -2.78
N PRO A 332 -3.51 -20.38 -3.84
CA PRO A 332 -2.94 -20.50 -5.18
C PRO A 332 -1.46 -20.17 -5.27
N GLN A 333 -0.98 -19.19 -4.49
CA GLN A 333 0.44 -18.85 -4.43
C GLN A 333 1.29 -20.04 -3.95
N HIS A 334 0.88 -20.69 -2.85
CA HIS A 334 1.58 -21.87 -2.33
C HIS A 334 1.48 -23.05 -3.30
N ILE A 335 0.29 -23.29 -3.87
CA ILE A 335 0.07 -24.34 -4.88
C ILE A 335 0.98 -24.13 -6.11
N SER A 336 1.06 -22.90 -6.64
CA SER A 336 1.92 -22.58 -7.78
C SER A 336 3.41 -22.70 -7.45
N GLN A 337 3.80 -22.49 -6.19
CA GLN A 337 5.18 -22.66 -5.76
C GLN A 337 5.52 -24.15 -5.69
N VAL A 338 4.75 -24.91 -4.92
CA VAL A 338 4.96 -26.34 -4.65
C VAL A 338 4.92 -27.19 -5.92
N SER A 339 3.98 -26.91 -6.83
CA SER A 339 3.85 -27.64 -8.10
C SER A 339 5.07 -27.54 -9.03
N ARG A 340 5.95 -26.55 -8.86
CA ARG A 340 7.18 -26.37 -9.64
C ARG A 340 8.37 -27.19 -9.13
N HIS A 341 8.34 -27.66 -7.88
CA HIS A 341 9.43 -28.43 -7.27
C HIS A 341 9.30 -29.91 -7.58
N ARG A 342 10.42 -30.62 -7.82
CA ARG A 342 10.38 -32.07 -8.07
C ARG A 342 9.76 -32.84 -6.90
N ASP A 343 10.25 -32.58 -5.69
CA ASP A 343 9.67 -33.09 -4.45
C ASP A 343 8.67 -32.08 -3.88
N VAL A 344 7.41 -32.48 -3.91
CA VAL A 344 6.25 -31.65 -3.57
C VAL A 344 6.09 -31.57 -2.04
N ILE A 345 6.37 -32.66 -1.32
CA ILE A 345 6.22 -32.72 0.14
C ILE A 345 7.34 -31.92 0.81
N LYS A 346 8.58 -32.06 0.34
CA LYS A 346 9.68 -31.23 0.83
C LYS A 346 9.40 -29.74 0.64
N ALA A 347 8.88 -29.34 -0.53
CA ALA A 347 8.52 -27.96 -0.80
C ALA A 347 7.40 -27.44 0.12
N CYS A 348 6.45 -28.29 0.54
CA CYS A 348 5.45 -27.93 1.54
C CYS A 348 6.09 -27.61 2.90
N HIS A 349 7.01 -28.46 3.38
CA HIS A 349 7.73 -28.21 4.64
C HIS A 349 8.58 -26.95 4.57
N GLU A 350 9.25 -26.68 3.44
CA GLU A 350 10.01 -25.43 3.27
C GLU A 350 9.11 -24.17 3.32
N ILE A 351 7.83 -24.27 2.95
CA ILE A 351 6.87 -23.16 3.13
C ILE A 351 6.55 -22.97 4.61
N ILE A 352 6.26 -24.06 5.33
CA ILE A 352 5.97 -24.02 6.77
C ILE A 352 7.16 -23.43 7.53
N ASP A 353 8.39 -23.88 7.22
CA ASP A 353 9.62 -23.36 7.83
C ASP A 353 9.81 -21.85 7.55
N ARG A 354 9.44 -21.39 6.34
CA ARG A 354 9.50 -19.96 6.00
C ARG A 354 8.50 -19.13 6.78
N GLU A 355 7.26 -19.59 6.94
CA GLU A 355 6.25 -18.90 7.75
C GLU A 355 6.63 -18.88 9.24
N LYS A 356 7.15 -19.99 9.76
CA LYS A 356 7.70 -20.07 11.12
C LYS A 356 8.83 -19.09 11.34
N THR A 357 9.81 -19.08 10.43
CA THR A 357 10.94 -18.14 10.49
C THR A 357 10.45 -16.69 10.41
N TRP A 358 9.49 -16.40 9.54
CA TRP A 358 8.88 -15.08 9.42
C TRP A 358 8.22 -14.63 10.73
N PHE A 359 7.37 -15.48 11.30
CA PHE A 359 6.68 -15.17 12.55
C PHE A 359 7.64 -14.98 13.73
N LEU A 360 8.66 -15.85 13.88
CA LEU A 360 9.66 -15.69 14.94
C LEU A 360 10.55 -14.46 14.75
N ASN A 361 10.86 -14.07 13.51
CA ASN A 361 11.63 -12.85 13.24
C ASN A 361 10.82 -11.56 13.54
N GLN A 362 9.50 -11.59 13.41
CA GLN A 362 8.63 -10.44 13.69
C GLN A 362 8.13 -10.40 15.13
N CYS A 363 7.84 -11.56 15.72
CA CYS A 363 7.15 -11.70 17.01
C CYS A 363 7.94 -12.58 18.00
N GLY A 364 9.27 -12.57 17.93
CA GLY A 364 10.12 -13.32 18.85
C GLY A 364 9.95 -12.86 20.30
N LEU A 365 9.88 -13.83 21.22
CA LEU A 365 9.87 -13.58 22.66
C LEU A 365 11.28 -13.25 23.15
N LEU A 366 11.38 -12.27 24.05
CA LEU A 366 12.65 -11.81 24.62
C LEU A 366 12.92 -12.37 26.02
N GLY A 367 11.87 -12.84 26.74
CA GLY A 367 12.01 -13.36 28.10
C GLY A 367 12.23 -12.28 29.16
N GLU A 368 12.73 -12.71 30.32
CA GLU A 368 13.00 -11.83 31.48
C GLU A 368 14.13 -10.81 31.21
N ASP A 369 15.11 -11.19 30.38
CA ASP A 369 16.27 -10.37 30.01
C ASP A 369 15.93 -9.16 29.11
N MET A 370 14.63 -8.92 28.84
CA MET A 370 14.18 -7.79 28.03
C MET A 370 14.52 -6.45 28.71
N ASP A 371 15.20 -5.58 27.96
CA ASP A 371 15.51 -4.21 28.39
C ASP A 371 14.28 -3.29 28.34
N ASP A 372 14.26 -2.27 29.18
CA ASP A 372 13.18 -1.29 29.31
C ASP A 372 12.97 -0.52 27.99
N ASP A 373 14.06 -0.23 27.27
CA ASP A 373 14.04 0.48 25.98
C ASP A 373 13.37 -0.32 24.85
N VAL A 374 13.25 -1.65 25.00
CA VAL A 374 12.71 -2.57 23.99
C VAL A 374 11.25 -2.98 24.31
N MET A 375 10.65 -2.37 25.34
CA MET A 375 9.34 -2.73 25.85
C MET A 375 8.20 -2.71 24.81
N GLU A 376 8.20 -1.77 23.84
CA GLU A 376 7.15 -1.74 22.80
C GLU A 376 7.26 -2.94 21.83
N SER A 377 8.48 -3.39 21.53
CA SER A 377 8.73 -4.62 20.77
C SER A 377 8.28 -5.85 21.56
N GLY A 378 8.55 -5.87 22.87
CA GLY A 378 8.06 -6.91 23.78
C GLY A 378 6.54 -7.01 23.80
N LYS A 379 5.83 -5.89 23.91
CA LYS A 379 4.36 -5.83 23.84
C LYS A 379 3.82 -6.33 22.50
N PHE A 380 4.50 -5.96 21.41
CA PHE A 380 4.15 -6.40 20.06
C PHE A 380 4.31 -7.91 19.90
N SER A 381 5.44 -8.50 20.32
CA SER A 381 5.62 -9.95 20.27
C SER A 381 4.66 -10.70 21.19
N LEU A 382 4.48 -10.21 22.42
CA LEU A 382 3.64 -10.83 23.44
C LEU A 382 2.18 -10.94 22.98
N SER A 383 1.63 -9.84 22.45
CA SER A 383 0.25 -9.79 21.97
C SER A 383 -0.01 -10.80 20.84
N ALA A 384 0.94 -10.94 19.90
CA ALA A 384 0.87 -11.94 18.84
C ALA A 384 0.93 -13.38 19.39
N MET A 385 1.85 -13.64 20.32
CA MET A 385 2.06 -14.97 20.91
C MET A 385 0.87 -15.42 21.77
N LEU A 386 0.20 -14.51 22.48
CA LEU A 386 -1.03 -14.80 23.22
C LEU A 386 -2.17 -15.23 22.29
N LEU A 387 -2.35 -14.51 21.18
CA LEU A 387 -3.37 -14.85 20.18
C LEU A 387 -3.04 -16.18 19.48
N MET A 388 -1.77 -16.38 19.13
CA MET A 388 -1.27 -17.64 18.58
C MET A 388 -1.57 -18.82 19.50
N ARG A 389 -1.25 -18.71 20.80
CA ARG A 389 -1.49 -19.74 21.80
C ARG A 389 -2.97 -20.12 21.88
N GLU A 390 -3.87 -19.14 21.82
CA GLU A 390 -5.32 -19.38 21.83
C GLU A 390 -5.76 -20.13 20.56
N PHE A 391 -5.30 -19.73 19.36
CA PHE A 391 -5.64 -20.44 18.13
C PHE A 391 -5.15 -21.89 18.15
N VAL A 392 -3.92 -22.14 18.61
CA VAL A 392 -3.38 -23.50 18.76
C VAL A 392 -4.22 -24.32 19.71
N LYS A 393 -4.62 -23.74 20.86
CA LYS A 393 -5.49 -24.42 21.83
C LYS A 393 -6.83 -24.79 21.21
N MET A 394 -7.49 -23.85 20.54
CA MET A 394 -8.77 -24.09 19.85
C MET A 394 -8.66 -25.19 18.78
N ASP A 395 -7.57 -25.19 18.01
CA ASP A 395 -7.36 -26.19 16.96
C ASP A 395 -7.06 -27.58 17.54
N ARG A 396 -6.28 -27.67 18.61
CA ARG A 396 -6.04 -28.93 19.34
C ARG A 396 -7.33 -29.47 19.94
N GLU A 397 -8.15 -28.63 20.57
CA GLU A 397 -9.45 -29.02 21.12
C GLU A 397 -10.39 -29.56 20.03
N ARG A 398 -10.41 -28.91 18.86
CA ARG A 398 -11.17 -29.37 17.69
C ARG A 398 -10.64 -30.68 17.11
N MET A 399 -9.33 -30.85 17.01
CA MET A 399 -8.75 -32.11 16.55
C MET A 399 -9.06 -33.25 17.53
N ASN A 400 -8.98 -32.98 18.83
CA ASN A 400 -9.28 -33.98 19.86
C ASN A 400 -10.77 -34.39 19.84
N SER A 401 -11.70 -33.45 19.61
CA SER A 401 -13.12 -33.78 19.51
C SER A 401 -13.43 -34.65 18.27
N LEU A 402 -12.76 -34.39 17.15
CA LEU A 402 -12.87 -35.22 15.94
C LEU A 402 -12.27 -36.63 16.12
N ILE A 403 -11.23 -36.78 16.93
CA ILE A 403 -10.61 -38.08 17.24
C ILE A 403 -11.48 -38.89 18.21
N SER A 404 -12.26 -38.24 19.06
CA SER A 404 -13.16 -38.91 20.03
C SER A 404 -14.49 -39.43 19.45
N GLU A 405 -14.83 -39.08 18.21
CA GLU A 405 -15.98 -39.65 17.51
C GLU A 405 -15.53 -40.96 16.81
N ASP A 406 -15.89 -42.11 17.41
CA ASP A 406 -15.44 -43.50 17.14
C ASP A 406 -15.66 -44.07 15.71
N SER A 407 -15.95 -43.23 14.71
CA SER A 407 -16.02 -43.66 13.31
C SER A 407 -15.70 -42.49 12.37
N PRO A 408 -14.50 -42.43 11.76
CA PRO A 408 -14.26 -41.49 10.68
C PRO A 408 -15.12 -41.94 9.50
N ASP A 409 -16.25 -41.28 9.28
CA ASP A 409 -16.98 -41.41 8.04
C ASP A 409 -15.99 -41.13 6.88
N ILE A 410 -16.06 -41.90 5.78
CA ILE A 410 -15.18 -41.68 4.61
C ILE A 410 -15.35 -40.23 4.06
N LYS A 411 -16.49 -39.59 4.37
CA LYS A 411 -16.77 -38.17 4.09
C LYS A 411 -15.94 -37.19 4.93
N ASP A 412 -15.40 -37.60 6.08
CA ASP A 412 -14.63 -36.76 6.98
C ASP A 412 -13.15 -36.66 6.58
N MET A 413 -12.62 -37.68 5.89
CA MET A 413 -11.27 -37.63 5.32
C MET A 413 -11.11 -36.62 4.18
N CYS A 414 -12.22 -36.15 3.59
CA CYS A 414 -12.23 -35.19 2.48
C CYS A 414 -12.93 -33.87 2.84
N LYS A 415 -13.05 -33.54 4.14
CA LYS A 415 -13.54 -32.21 4.56
C LYS A 415 -12.51 -31.13 4.20
N ASP A 416 -13.01 -29.97 3.78
CA ASP A 416 -12.19 -28.79 3.54
C ASP A 416 -11.53 -28.33 4.85
N HIS A 417 -10.30 -27.83 4.77
CA HIS A 417 -9.59 -27.35 5.93
C HIS A 417 -10.25 -26.06 6.43
N HIS A 418 -10.68 -26.06 7.69
CA HIS A 418 -11.27 -24.89 8.34
C HIS A 418 -10.35 -24.45 9.47
N LEU A 419 -9.68 -23.32 9.30
CA LEU A 419 -8.84 -22.75 10.35
C LEU A 419 -9.69 -22.31 11.56
N PRO A 420 -9.15 -22.36 12.79
CA PRO A 420 -9.80 -21.76 13.94
C PRO A 420 -9.96 -20.25 13.71
N GLU A 421 -11.12 -19.72 14.06
CA GLU A 421 -11.47 -18.32 13.86
C GLU A 421 -12.07 -17.72 15.13
N LEU A 422 -11.74 -16.46 15.40
CA LEU A 422 -12.25 -15.69 16.53
C LEU A 422 -12.85 -14.37 16.05
N PRO A 423 -13.97 -13.90 16.63
CA PRO A 423 -14.45 -12.55 16.36
C PRO A 423 -13.37 -11.50 16.68
N LEU A 424 -13.31 -10.42 15.90
CA LEU A 424 -12.31 -9.35 16.05
C LEU A 424 -12.26 -8.77 17.47
N TRP A 425 -13.42 -8.56 18.10
CA TRP A 425 -13.49 -8.05 19.47
C TRP A 425 -12.86 -9.01 20.49
N ARG A 426 -13.01 -10.33 20.29
CA ARG A 426 -12.47 -11.35 21.19
C ARG A 426 -10.97 -11.50 21.00
N SER A 427 -10.51 -11.45 19.76
CA SER A 427 -9.08 -11.42 19.44
C SER A 427 -8.39 -10.22 20.10
N ARG A 428 -9.00 -9.03 19.99
CA ARG A 428 -8.54 -7.81 20.69
C ARG A 428 -8.49 -7.96 22.21
N GLN A 429 -9.43 -8.70 22.80
CA GLN A 429 -9.44 -8.97 24.24
C GLN A 429 -8.27 -9.87 24.66
N ILE A 430 -7.99 -10.93 23.91
CA ILE A 430 -6.88 -11.87 24.19
C ILE A 430 -5.52 -11.18 24.03
N MET A 431 -5.39 -10.37 22.98
CA MET A 431 -4.18 -9.61 22.67
C MET A 431 -3.83 -8.56 23.72
N THR A 432 -4.82 -8.05 24.47
CA THR A 432 -4.78 -6.87 25.36
C THR A 432 -4.47 -5.54 24.64
N ARG A 433 -3.52 -5.54 23.69
CA ARG A 433 -3.20 -4.44 22.77
C ARG A 433 -3.96 -4.59 21.46
N ALA A 434 -5.15 -4.01 21.42
CA ALA A 434 -6.10 -4.10 20.29
C ALA A 434 -5.64 -3.38 19.01
N ASP A 435 -4.68 -2.48 19.12
CA ASP A 435 -4.11 -1.65 18.05
C ASP A 435 -3.18 -2.43 17.12
N TYR A 436 -2.52 -3.48 17.61
CA TYR A 436 -1.59 -4.27 16.80
C TYR A 436 -2.25 -5.21 15.79
N ILE A 437 -3.55 -5.51 15.93
CA ILE A 437 -4.22 -6.49 15.04
C ILE A 437 -4.07 -6.13 13.56
N GLN A 438 -4.12 -4.83 13.27
CA GLN A 438 -3.97 -4.33 11.91
C GLN A 438 -2.52 -4.42 11.44
N GLN A 439 -1.54 -4.22 12.33
CA GLN A 439 -0.14 -4.39 11.98
C GLN A 439 0.16 -5.87 11.66
N TYR A 440 -0.44 -6.80 12.40
CA TYR A 440 -0.31 -8.23 12.10
C TYR A 440 -0.99 -8.63 10.78
N ASP A 441 -2.12 -8.00 10.43
CA ASP A 441 -2.78 -8.14 9.13
C ASP A 441 -1.86 -7.70 7.98
N ASN A 442 -1.28 -6.51 8.10
CA ASN A 442 -0.32 -5.99 7.11
C ASN A 442 0.95 -6.88 6.99
N LEU A 443 1.37 -7.52 8.08
CA LEU A 443 2.49 -8.47 8.10
C LEU A 443 2.11 -9.87 7.59
N ASN A 444 0.84 -10.13 7.27
CA ASN A 444 0.30 -11.42 6.85
C ASN A 444 0.52 -12.52 7.91
N ILE A 445 0.39 -12.18 9.20
CA ILE A 445 0.49 -13.14 10.31
C ILE A 445 -0.91 -13.64 10.69
N PHE A 446 -1.80 -12.70 11.00
CA PHE A 446 -3.21 -12.94 11.24
C PHE A 446 -3.99 -12.22 10.15
N THR A 447 -5.09 -12.79 9.68
CA THR A 447 -5.96 -12.14 8.70
C THR A 447 -7.31 -11.82 9.31
N VAL A 448 -7.86 -10.68 8.93
CA VAL A 448 -9.23 -10.30 9.29
C VAL A 448 -10.15 -10.44 8.08
N ASP A 449 -11.06 -11.41 8.14
CA ASP A 449 -12.06 -11.64 7.09
C ASP A 449 -13.11 -10.51 7.06
N SER A 450 -13.87 -10.46 5.98
CA SER A 450 -14.97 -9.51 5.77
C SER A 450 -16.02 -9.51 6.87
N ASP A 451 -16.22 -10.67 7.49
CA ASP A 451 -17.17 -10.87 8.60
C ASP A 451 -16.57 -10.47 9.96
N SER A 452 -15.45 -9.75 9.95
CA SER A 452 -14.70 -9.32 11.14
C SER A 452 -14.29 -10.51 12.03
N ARG A 453 -13.87 -11.61 11.39
CA ARG A 453 -13.30 -12.78 12.05
C ARG A 453 -11.80 -12.85 11.79
N VAL A 454 -11.05 -13.16 12.82
CA VAL A 454 -9.59 -13.24 12.81
C VAL A 454 -9.18 -14.71 12.78
N ARG A 455 -8.22 -15.03 11.92
CA ARG A 455 -7.59 -16.36 11.83
C ARG A 455 -6.10 -16.22 11.53
N ALA A 456 -5.37 -17.32 11.56
CA ALA A 456 -4.03 -17.36 10.97
C ALA A 456 -4.12 -17.02 9.47
N ASP A 457 -3.12 -16.31 8.92
CA ASP A 457 -3.12 -15.92 7.50
C ASP A 457 -3.33 -17.10 6.55
N SER A 458 -2.69 -18.23 6.84
CA SER A 458 -2.67 -19.41 5.99
C SER A 458 -2.55 -20.70 6.79
N VAL A 459 -2.81 -21.85 6.14
CA VAL A 459 -2.62 -23.17 6.75
C VAL A 459 -1.15 -23.42 7.14
N PRO A 460 -0.13 -23.07 6.32
CA PRO A 460 1.25 -23.12 6.76
C PRO A 460 1.56 -22.29 8.00
N MET A 461 0.98 -21.09 8.13
CA MET A 461 1.15 -20.25 9.32
C MET A 461 0.56 -20.92 10.56
N MET A 462 -0.63 -21.50 10.45
CA MET A 462 -1.25 -22.25 11.55
C MET A 462 -0.40 -23.46 11.98
N ARG A 463 0.22 -24.17 11.04
CA ARG A 463 1.15 -25.27 11.33
C ARG A 463 2.43 -24.76 12.00
N ALA A 464 2.96 -23.63 11.55
CA ALA A 464 4.08 -22.97 12.20
C ALA A 464 3.74 -22.62 13.66
N PHE A 465 2.52 -22.14 13.94
CA PHE A 465 2.06 -21.88 15.30
C PHE A 465 2.05 -23.15 16.17
N HIS A 466 1.58 -24.28 15.63
CA HIS A 466 1.64 -25.56 16.35
C HIS A 466 3.08 -25.97 16.65
N GLU A 467 4.02 -25.81 15.71
CA GLU A 467 5.43 -26.15 15.94
C GLU A 467 6.07 -25.27 17.01
N ILE A 468 5.76 -23.97 17.03
CA ILE A 468 6.29 -23.02 18.03
C ILE A 468 5.70 -23.32 19.40
N ALA A 469 4.38 -23.51 19.48
CA ALA A 469 3.70 -23.88 20.73
C ALA A 469 4.05 -25.30 21.23
N SER A 470 4.77 -26.10 20.44
CA SER A 470 5.27 -27.41 20.85
C SER A 470 6.76 -27.37 21.25
N GLN A 471 7.41 -26.20 21.16
CA GLN A 471 8.78 -26.05 21.63
C GLN A 471 8.86 -26.22 23.16
N PRO A 472 9.92 -26.86 23.68
CA PRO A 472 10.11 -26.98 25.11
C PRO A 472 10.23 -25.58 25.73
N ASN A 473 9.64 -25.40 26.91
CA ASN A 473 9.64 -24.15 27.67
C ASN A 473 8.94 -22.95 27.00
N PHE A 474 8.17 -23.16 25.93
CA PHE A 474 7.43 -22.06 25.27
C PHE A 474 6.50 -21.31 26.23
N ASP A 475 5.68 -22.04 27.00
CA ASP A 475 4.74 -21.41 27.94
C ASP A 475 5.46 -20.66 29.06
N ILE A 476 6.59 -21.18 29.53
CA ILE A 476 7.43 -20.54 30.55
C ILE A 476 7.99 -19.23 30.00
N LEU A 477 8.60 -19.25 28.81
CA LEU A 477 9.17 -18.05 28.18
C LEU A 477 8.10 -16.99 27.89
N LEU A 478 6.89 -17.42 27.54
CA LEU A 478 5.76 -16.53 27.32
C LEU A 478 5.35 -15.85 28.64
N ASP A 479 5.20 -16.61 29.72
CA ASP A 479 4.82 -16.08 31.02
C ASP A 479 5.92 -15.17 31.62
N GLU A 480 7.20 -15.51 31.46
CA GLU A 480 8.35 -14.63 31.80
C GLU A 480 8.27 -13.29 31.06
N THR A 481 7.95 -13.32 29.77
CA THR A 481 7.79 -12.09 28.97
C THR A 481 6.57 -11.27 29.44
N VAL A 482 5.46 -11.92 29.82
CA VAL A 482 4.28 -11.24 30.40
C VAL A 482 4.66 -10.51 31.68
N GLU A 483 5.31 -11.22 32.61
CA GLU A 483 5.71 -10.67 33.90
C GLU A 483 6.69 -9.51 33.75
N ARG A 484 7.68 -9.65 32.86
CA ARG A 484 8.67 -8.59 32.60
C ARG A 484 8.02 -7.34 32.01
N VAL A 485 7.13 -7.48 31.02
CA VAL A 485 6.38 -6.34 30.45
C VAL A 485 5.53 -5.66 31.54
N ALA A 486 4.85 -6.43 32.38
CA ALA A 486 4.04 -5.90 33.47
C ALA A 486 4.89 -5.14 34.52
N ALA A 487 6.08 -5.65 34.85
CA ALA A 487 7.01 -5.01 35.76
C ALA A 487 7.49 -3.65 35.22
N ILE A 488 7.90 -3.58 33.95
CA ILE A 488 8.35 -2.34 33.31
C ILE A 488 7.21 -1.32 33.25
N GLU A 489 5.99 -1.75 32.88
CA GLU A 489 4.83 -0.86 32.89
C GLU A 489 4.51 -0.34 34.29
N SER A 490 4.67 -1.18 35.32
CA SER A 490 4.46 -0.77 36.71
C SER A 490 5.47 0.30 37.12
N LEU A 491 6.75 0.10 36.82
CA LEU A 491 7.82 1.06 37.08
C LEU A 491 7.57 2.39 36.36
N GLY A 492 7.11 2.36 35.11
CA GLY A 492 6.77 3.56 34.35
C GLY A 492 5.55 4.33 34.89
N ARG A 493 4.64 3.65 35.61
CA ARG A 493 3.49 4.29 36.28
C ARG A 493 3.85 4.88 37.64
N THR A 494 4.86 4.35 38.32
CA THR A 494 5.34 4.86 39.59
C THR A 494 6.30 6.03 39.38
N ARG A 495 5.93 7.22 39.87
CA ARG A 495 6.88 8.34 39.96
C ARG A 495 7.70 8.20 41.22
N GLU A 496 8.95 7.77 41.09
CA GLU A 496 9.90 7.77 42.20
C GLU A 496 10.56 9.15 42.34
N LEU A 497 10.52 9.72 43.54
CA LEU A 497 11.27 10.93 43.88
C LEU A 497 12.62 10.51 44.46
N VAL A 498 13.64 10.42 43.61
CA VAL A 498 15.02 10.16 44.06
C VAL A 498 15.69 11.51 44.38
N LEU A 499 15.87 11.77 45.69
CA LEU A 499 16.66 12.91 46.17
C LEU A 499 18.15 12.57 46.03
N LYS A 500 18.82 13.15 45.04
CA LYS A 500 20.24 12.87 44.74
C LYS A 500 21.17 13.10 45.93
N ASP A 501 20.91 14.15 46.72
CA ASP A 501 21.75 14.44 47.88
C ASP A 501 21.69 13.30 48.94
N LEU A 502 20.60 12.54 49.06
CA LEU A 502 20.49 11.38 49.96
C LEU A 502 21.36 10.20 49.49
N VAL A 503 21.47 10.02 48.17
CA VAL A 503 22.28 8.95 47.55
C VAL A 503 23.78 9.27 47.70
N GLU A 504 24.13 10.55 47.72
CA GLU A 504 25.49 11.05 48.01
C GLU A 504 25.83 11.09 49.52
N GLY A 505 24.97 10.52 50.38
CA GLY A 505 25.24 10.35 51.81
C GLY A 505 24.83 11.52 52.71
N SER A 506 24.05 12.50 52.21
CA SER A 506 23.54 13.56 53.07
C SER A 506 22.32 13.12 53.89
N VAL A 507 22.26 13.57 55.14
CA VAL A 507 21.18 13.25 56.08
C VAL A 507 20.23 14.44 56.16
N TYR A 508 18.94 14.18 55.96
CA TYR A 508 17.91 15.21 56.12
C TYR A 508 17.35 15.17 57.54
N ASP A 509 17.52 16.27 58.28
CA ASP A 509 16.84 16.48 59.55
C ASP A 509 15.56 17.29 59.33
N VAL A 510 14.41 16.64 59.53
CA VAL A 510 13.10 17.27 59.45
C VAL A 510 12.67 17.69 60.85
N SER A 511 12.61 19.00 61.10
CA SER A 511 12.14 19.54 62.38
C SER A 511 10.93 20.46 62.18
N SER A 512 9.92 20.30 63.05
CA SER A 512 8.71 21.15 63.03
C SER A 512 8.86 22.27 64.05
N ARG A 513 8.86 23.52 63.61
CA ARG A 513 8.84 24.71 64.48
C ARG A 513 7.72 25.64 64.04
N ASN A 514 6.87 26.04 65.00
CA ASN A 514 5.74 26.96 64.80
C ASN A 514 4.80 26.58 63.64
N GLY A 515 4.44 25.30 63.52
CA GLY A 515 3.48 24.82 62.52
C GLY A 515 3.99 24.79 61.08
N LYS A 516 5.28 25.07 60.86
CA LYS A 516 5.96 24.90 59.56
C LYS A 516 7.01 23.80 59.67
N PHE A 517 7.01 22.88 58.70
CA PHE A 517 8.05 21.87 58.56
C PHE A 517 9.29 22.53 57.94
N VAL A 518 10.42 22.50 58.65
CA VAL A 518 11.71 22.98 58.15
C VAL A 518 12.60 21.77 57.94
N MET A 519 12.99 21.56 56.69
CA MET A 519 13.89 20.48 56.28
C MET A 519 15.29 21.06 56.16
N THR A 520 16.22 20.56 56.97
CA THR A 520 17.63 20.99 56.96
C THR A 520 18.49 19.86 56.40
N ILE A 521 19.33 20.17 55.42
CA ILE A 521 20.25 19.20 54.81
C ILE A 521 21.58 19.28 55.56
N SER A 522 21.97 18.17 56.19
CA SER A 522 23.28 17.99 56.82
C SER A 522 24.19 17.25 55.83
N LYS A 523 25.05 17.97 55.10
CA LYS A 523 26.13 17.34 54.32
C LYS A 523 27.26 16.98 55.27
N ASP A 524 27.63 15.70 55.35
CA ASP A 524 28.80 15.29 56.12
C ASP A 524 30.06 15.80 55.39
N LYS A 525 30.78 16.73 56.01
CA LYS A 525 31.96 17.40 55.42
C LYS A 525 33.23 16.59 55.65
N ASN A 526 33.17 15.28 55.41
CA ASN A 526 34.32 14.37 55.46
C ASN A 526 34.27 13.38 54.29
N CYS A 527 34.18 13.91 53.08
CA CYS A 527 34.79 13.29 51.90
C CYS A 527 35.53 14.42 51.21
N ASP A 528 36.84 14.39 51.34
CA ASP A 528 37.76 15.25 50.61
C ASP A 528 37.46 15.17 49.11
N GLU A 529 37.73 16.27 48.41
CA GLU A 529 37.81 16.35 46.95
C GLU A 529 38.92 15.41 46.44
N ASP A 530 38.65 14.10 46.41
CA ASP A 530 39.23 13.24 45.40
C ASP A 530 38.41 13.47 44.14
N ASP A 531 39.05 14.10 43.15
CA ASP A 531 38.59 14.15 41.77
C ASP A 531 38.18 12.73 41.33
N MET A 532 36.90 12.42 41.47
CA MET A 532 36.27 11.33 40.73
C MET A 532 36.27 11.78 39.29
N ASP A 533 37.38 11.48 38.60
CA ASP A 533 37.45 11.45 37.15
C ASP A 533 36.15 10.83 36.66
N LEU A 534 35.29 11.66 36.05
CA LEU A 534 34.31 11.18 35.10
C LEU A 534 35.11 10.35 34.11
N LEU A 535 34.95 9.02 34.17
CA LEU A 535 35.41 8.07 33.15
C LEU A 535 34.59 8.28 31.86
N MET A 536 34.68 9.49 31.33
CA MET A 536 34.41 9.85 29.95
C MET A 536 35.74 10.41 29.46
N GLU A 537 36.65 9.52 29.08
CA GLU A 537 37.76 9.90 28.21
C GLU A 537 37.15 10.67 27.03
N GLU A 538 37.54 11.94 26.87
CA GLU A 538 37.38 12.61 25.58
C GLU A 538 38.09 11.76 24.53
N LEU A 539 37.28 11.09 23.73
CA LEU A 539 37.70 10.20 22.65
C LEU A 539 38.42 11.01 21.56
N SER A 540 39.71 11.27 21.76
CA SER A 540 40.61 11.65 20.68
C SER A 540 40.71 10.48 19.70
N ALA A 541 40.18 10.69 18.50
CA ALA A 541 40.01 9.68 17.44
C ALA A 541 41.33 9.05 16.92
N SER A 542 42.51 9.51 17.36
CA SER A 542 43.79 9.04 16.84
C SER A 542 44.35 7.79 17.55
N ASP A 543 44.09 7.60 18.85
CA ASP A 543 44.74 6.53 19.63
C ASP A 543 44.00 5.18 19.60
N HIS A 544 42.68 5.19 19.36
CA HIS A 544 41.90 3.95 19.23
C HIS A 544 42.27 3.16 17.96
N LYS A 545 42.72 3.85 16.90
CA LYS A 545 43.06 3.20 15.62
C LYS A 545 44.30 2.30 15.73
N LYS A 546 45.25 2.62 16.62
CA LYS A 546 46.46 1.81 16.86
C LYS A 546 46.23 0.67 17.86
N LYS A 547 45.46 0.90 18.93
CA LYS A 547 45.15 -0.14 19.94
C LYS A 547 44.24 -1.24 19.37
N TRP A 548 43.23 -0.85 18.58
CA TRP A 548 42.26 -1.80 18.00
C TRP A 548 42.87 -2.65 16.86
N TRP A 549 43.82 -2.10 16.10
CA TRP A 549 44.59 -2.85 15.09
C TRP A 549 45.50 -3.93 15.70
N LYS A 550 46.19 -3.62 16.82
CA LYS A 550 47.04 -4.61 17.52
C LYS A 550 46.23 -5.73 18.17
N LYS A 551 45.06 -5.42 18.72
CA LYS A 551 44.19 -6.41 19.40
C LYS A 551 43.50 -7.36 18.41
N ARG A 552 43.28 -6.92 17.16
CA ARG A 552 42.65 -7.72 16.09
C ARG A 552 43.61 -8.69 15.39
N MET A 553 44.91 -8.37 15.34
CA MET A 553 45.93 -9.24 14.73
C MET A 553 46.48 -10.32 15.69
N GLY A 554 46.28 -10.19 17.00
CA GLY A 554 46.82 -11.13 17.99
C GLY A 554 45.99 -12.39 18.25
N ARG A 555 44.79 -12.52 17.65
CA ARG A 555 43.86 -13.65 17.88
C ARG A 555 43.61 -14.50 16.63
N PHE A 556 44.48 -14.43 15.63
CA PHE A 556 44.30 -15.19 14.38
C PHE A 556 44.88 -16.61 14.41
N GLU A 557 45.55 -17.05 15.50
CA GLU A 557 46.26 -18.34 15.54
C GLU A 557 45.77 -19.39 16.56
N GLU A 558 44.70 -19.17 17.33
CA GLU A 558 44.27 -20.18 18.32
C GLU A 558 43.00 -20.94 17.88
N SER A 559 43.20 -22.24 17.61
CA SER A 559 42.22 -23.20 17.12
C SER A 559 41.18 -23.63 18.16
N TYR A 560 39.93 -23.79 17.72
CA TYR A 560 38.76 -24.24 18.49
C TYR A 560 38.80 -25.74 18.81
N LEU A 561 39.35 -26.16 19.96
CA LEU A 561 39.03 -27.43 20.61
C LEU A 561 39.10 -27.27 22.14
N PRO A 562 38.20 -27.89 22.93
CA PRO A 562 38.22 -27.77 24.38
C PRO A 562 39.31 -28.65 25.00
N THR A 563 40.03 -28.11 25.99
CA THR A 563 40.97 -28.85 26.84
C THR A 563 40.22 -29.56 27.97
N ASN A 564 40.43 -30.87 28.07
CA ASN A 564 40.03 -31.69 29.22
C ASN A 564 40.86 -31.31 30.43
N GLU A 565 40.26 -30.77 31.50
CA GLU A 565 40.74 -30.86 32.89
C GLU A 565 39.74 -30.18 33.84
N GLU A 566 38.62 -30.84 34.10
CA GLU A 566 37.85 -30.67 35.35
C GLU A 566 37.67 -32.06 35.99
N GLN A 567 38.76 -32.54 36.59
CA GLN A 567 38.69 -33.50 37.69
C GLN A 567 39.56 -32.94 38.82
N GLN A 568 38.93 -32.82 40.00
CA GLN A 568 39.47 -32.39 41.29
C GLN A 568 39.36 -30.88 41.59
N LEU A 569 38.19 -30.47 42.09
CA LEU A 569 38.03 -29.95 43.47
C LEU A 569 36.55 -29.86 43.86
#